data_AF-A0AAJ7L3A4-F1
#
_entry.id   AF-A0AAJ7L3A4-F1
#
_cell.length_a   1.000
_cell.length_b   1.000
_cell.length_c   1.000
_cell.angle_alpha   90.00
_cell.angle_beta   90.00
_cell.angle_gamma   90.00
#
_symmetry.space_group_name_H-M   'P 1'
#
loop_
_entity.id
_entity.type
_entity.pdbx_description
1 polymer ?
#
loop_
_entity_poly.entity_id
_entity_poly.type
_entity_poly.pdbx_seq_one_letter_code
_entity_poly.pdbx_strand_id
1 'polypeptide(L)'
;MEKLALIFVVVVSASHAQLYLGGGYDYDPRCNISLTLRGEWYSREHGDDTFTTIEAESVRFNSYDQNTQRNLIIDTRCVALSVYNNDNFTFVLQRTDTPVPCYYCTRMFVRTLNVIDKISTTCVNINPSERPDFSTVCRGLDVNMEQVTLFSTNPTPKNCRSSLEGVWKFAYKNTYKFFGECKHPDANITACQVPGSQFFIDNQQFQVNYRKCEGMEDTQDGEVQFKCLGDWYIGKNHYFAVVNSRESRIDEKYRCFLANRDDDTFLGSSITPECNVLKNPQDAPARYHMEQVKTEIMEPRCKLPDNFTGQWINTANFDADVTINRTHMIERWKPDTGRIKEQIYVCVEKRNNRYMMARHGINGCSRDYVCFDFVPRHHSVIRYRKGKELRDPVFSTVCSWTMFKAKQDWRYDILVMKTPVSIKCPVAGKFKFIQTGDILFETRIRGGVTQMPRPNTYCKENISDFSVCDRDQRIIAIDADYCVSVDHFGRPVDIYSEPDHMLKCIGFWRENLKSYLITYEEEDAYSKYRCWVYQRADLNRVLMSLSVGAFCHVKQDVVSISSREGAQVALDMVEYEREHDDCPMYFDDGTDPYAQISDQAAIFNSATDVRIGASLLIVMFTFVLSLRRLRF
;
A
#
# COMPACT_ATOMS: atom_id res chain seq x y z
N MET A 1 -21.70 90.07 -26.86
CA MET A 1 -21.98 91.32 -27.61
C MET A 1 -21.00 91.29 -28.76
N GLU A 2 -21.33 91.12 -30.05
CA GLU A 2 -22.55 91.32 -30.86
C GLU A 2 -22.68 90.13 -31.84
N LYS A 3 -23.83 89.44 -31.87
CA LYS A 3 -24.90 89.50 -32.91
C LYS A 3 -24.49 88.89 -34.26
N LEU A 4 -25.01 87.70 -34.60
CA LEU A 4 -26.28 87.43 -35.35
C LEU A 4 -26.20 87.91 -36.82
N ALA A 5 -26.66 87.22 -37.87
CA ALA A 5 -27.26 85.89 -38.08
C ALA A 5 -27.65 85.77 -39.57
N LEU A 6 -28.28 84.63 -39.92
CA LEU A 6 -29.21 84.40 -41.05
C LEU A 6 -28.63 84.18 -42.47
N ILE A 7 -29.19 83.34 -43.38
CA ILE A 7 -30.16 82.23 -43.39
C ILE A 7 -30.25 81.79 -44.89
N PHE A 8 -30.31 80.46 -45.18
CA PHE A 8 -31.07 79.75 -46.26
C PHE A 8 -30.95 80.16 -47.76
N VAL A 9 -31.23 79.39 -48.83
CA VAL A 9 -31.86 78.10 -49.22
C VAL A 9 -31.20 77.74 -50.61
N VAL A 10 -31.01 76.52 -51.12
CA VAL A 10 -31.93 75.78 -52.05
C VAL A 10 -31.19 74.54 -52.62
N VAL A 11 -31.75 73.36 -52.31
CA VAL A 11 -32.13 72.22 -53.19
C VAL A 11 -31.17 71.75 -54.30
N VAL A 12 -30.82 70.45 -54.31
CA VAL A 12 -31.25 69.46 -55.33
C VAL A 12 -31.08 68.04 -54.78
N SER A 13 -32.15 67.27 -54.94
CA SER A 13 -32.37 65.86 -54.62
C SER A 13 -31.95 64.90 -55.74
N ALA A 14 -31.68 63.64 -55.34
CA ALA A 14 -31.72 62.39 -56.12
C ALA A 14 -30.56 62.19 -57.13
N SER A 15 -29.97 61.01 -57.35
CA SER A 15 -30.26 59.62 -56.97
C SER A 15 -29.11 58.73 -57.47
N HIS A 16 -28.81 57.66 -56.73
CA HIS A 16 -28.23 56.37 -57.15
C HIS A 16 -26.88 56.32 -57.92
N ALA A 17 -25.82 55.92 -57.19
CA ALA A 17 -24.88 54.91 -57.68
C ALA A 17 -24.38 54.08 -56.49
N GLN A 18 -24.68 52.79 -56.50
CA GLN A 18 -24.19 51.81 -55.54
C GLN A 18 -22.66 51.70 -55.65
N LEU A 19 -21.96 51.96 -54.55
CA LEU A 19 -20.58 51.53 -54.36
C LEU A 19 -20.59 50.49 -53.24
N TYR A 20 -20.32 49.24 -53.64
CA TYR A 20 -20.09 48.10 -52.76
C TYR A 20 -18.96 48.44 -51.79
N LEU A 21 -19.31 48.64 -50.51
CA LEU A 21 -18.34 48.62 -49.42
C LEU A 21 -17.95 47.15 -49.18
N GLY A 22 -16.72 46.80 -49.57
CA GLY A 22 -16.08 45.55 -49.20
C GLY A 22 -16.06 45.41 -47.69
N GLY A 23 -16.54 44.27 -47.20
CA GLY A 23 -16.62 43.95 -45.79
C GLY A 23 -15.27 44.07 -45.11
N GLY A 24 -15.22 44.90 -44.06
CA GLY A 24 -14.17 44.82 -43.05
C GLY A 24 -14.30 43.46 -42.36
N TYR A 25 -13.31 42.61 -42.58
CA TYR A 25 -13.16 41.37 -41.82
C TYR A 25 -12.63 41.71 -40.44
N ASP A 26 -13.46 41.41 -39.45
CA ASP A 26 -13.14 41.39 -38.02
C ASP A 26 -12.01 40.37 -37.78
N TYR A 27 -10.88 40.83 -37.22
CA TYR A 27 -9.71 40.02 -36.93
C TYR A 27 -9.91 39.31 -35.57
N ASP A 28 -10.06 37.99 -35.61
CA ASP A 28 -10.06 37.05 -34.46
C ASP A 28 -8.66 37.02 -33.77
N PRO A 29 -8.53 36.60 -32.48
CA PRO A 29 -7.51 37.08 -31.55
C PRO A 29 -6.09 36.62 -31.92
N ARG A 30 -5.11 37.46 -31.62
CA ARG A 30 -3.68 37.16 -31.76
C ARG A 30 -3.35 35.80 -31.14
N CYS A 31 -2.78 34.88 -31.92
CA CYS A 31 -2.25 33.62 -31.38
C CYS A 31 -1.12 33.93 -30.39
N ASN A 32 -1.40 33.76 -29.10
CA ASN A 32 -0.45 34.00 -28.01
C ASN A 32 -0.14 32.66 -27.32
N ILE A 33 1.05 32.12 -27.56
CA ILE A 33 1.49 30.83 -27.03
C ILE A 33 1.69 30.94 -25.52
N SER A 34 1.21 29.96 -24.75
CA SER A 34 1.31 29.92 -23.28
C SER A 34 2.76 30.03 -22.80
N LEU A 35 2.97 30.72 -21.67
CA LEU A 35 4.27 30.83 -20.98
C LEU A 35 4.90 29.46 -20.66
N THR A 36 4.09 28.42 -20.46
CA THR A 36 4.55 27.06 -20.15
C THR A 36 5.34 26.39 -21.28
N LEU A 37 5.12 26.81 -22.53
CA LEU A 37 5.80 26.26 -23.71
C LEU A 37 6.96 27.13 -24.20
N ARG A 38 7.03 28.38 -23.72
CA ARG A 38 8.05 29.33 -24.18
C ARG A 38 9.42 28.96 -23.66
N GLY A 39 10.42 29.23 -24.48
CA GLY A 39 11.81 28.91 -24.18
C GLY A 39 12.49 28.20 -25.34
N GLU A 40 13.69 27.71 -25.07
CA GLU A 40 14.49 26.96 -26.03
C GLU A 40 14.49 25.48 -25.65
N TRP A 41 14.26 24.66 -26.68
CA TRP A 41 14.05 23.23 -26.56
C TRP A 41 14.97 22.49 -27.52
N TYR A 42 15.61 21.44 -27.05
CA TYR A 42 16.46 20.56 -27.83
C TYR A 42 15.76 19.23 -28.13
N SER A 43 15.81 18.79 -29.38
CA SER A 43 15.32 17.48 -29.81
C SER A 43 16.26 16.91 -30.88
N ARG A 44 16.31 15.58 -30.97
CA ARG A 44 16.95 14.88 -32.07
C ARG A 44 15.88 14.39 -33.03
N GLU A 45 15.95 14.85 -34.27
CA GLU A 45 14.92 14.61 -35.29
C GLU A 45 15.61 14.03 -36.52
N HIS A 46 15.23 12.80 -36.90
CA HIS A 46 15.78 12.09 -38.05
C HIS A 46 17.31 11.97 -38.05
N GLY A 47 17.91 11.90 -36.86
CA GLY A 47 19.36 11.77 -36.66
C GLY A 47 20.09 13.10 -36.43
N ASP A 48 19.45 14.24 -36.75
CA ASP A 48 20.01 15.58 -36.66
C ASP A 48 19.61 16.30 -35.37
N ASP A 49 20.48 17.20 -34.93
CA ASP A 49 20.29 18.02 -33.73
C ASP A 49 19.44 19.25 -34.09
N THR A 50 18.31 19.41 -33.38
CA THR A 50 17.36 20.50 -33.63
C THR A 50 17.09 21.32 -32.38
N PHE A 51 17.12 22.64 -32.52
CA PHE A 51 16.78 23.61 -31.50
C PHE A 51 15.49 24.33 -31.89
N THR A 52 14.44 24.13 -31.09
CA THR A 52 13.16 24.79 -31.24
C THR A 52 13.06 25.92 -30.23
N THR A 53 12.97 27.16 -30.71
CA THR A 53 12.73 28.35 -29.88
C THR A 53 11.28 28.78 -30.02
N ILE A 54 10.58 28.83 -28.89
CA ILE A 54 9.15 29.14 -28.83
C ILE A 54 8.97 30.48 -28.11
N GLU A 55 8.43 31.46 -28.82
CA GLU A 55 8.13 32.80 -28.31
C GLU A 55 6.61 33.00 -28.19
N ALA A 56 6.16 34.24 -27.96
CA ALA A 56 4.73 34.52 -27.79
C ALA A 56 3.91 34.30 -29.07
N GLU A 57 4.47 34.60 -30.24
CA GLU A 57 3.73 34.58 -31.52
C GLU A 57 4.45 33.76 -32.62
N SER A 58 5.66 33.27 -32.36
CA SER A 58 6.53 32.60 -33.32
C SER A 58 7.17 31.35 -32.74
N VAL A 59 7.43 30.39 -33.64
CA VAL A 59 8.21 29.20 -33.35
C VAL A 59 9.31 29.11 -34.40
N ARG A 60 10.57 29.11 -33.97
CA ARG A 60 11.72 28.99 -34.86
C ARG A 60 12.39 27.64 -34.64
N PHE A 61 12.56 26.91 -35.73
CA PHE A 61 13.26 25.64 -35.76
C PHE A 61 14.64 25.86 -36.37
N ASN A 62 15.69 25.51 -35.64
CA ASN A 62 17.06 25.55 -36.11
C ASN A 62 17.58 24.10 -36.15
N SER A 63 17.68 23.54 -37.34
CA SER A 63 18.20 22.19 -37.55
C SER A 63 19.55 22.25 -38.26
N TYR A 64 20.51 21.46 -37.79
CA TYR A 64 21.77 21.24 -38.51
C TYR A 64 21.67 19.98 -39.37
N ASP A 65 21.54 20.14 -40.69
CA ASP A 65 21.49 19.02 -41.62
C ASP A 65 22.91 18.53 -41.92
N GLN A 66 23.25 17.33 -41.43
CA GLN A 66 24.56 16.72 -41.62
C GLN A 66 24.85 16.36 -43.08
N ASN A 67 23.82 16.09 -43.89
CA ASN A 67 23.98 15.70 -45.29
C ASN A 67 24.29 16.90 -46.18
N THR A 68 23.68 18.06 -45.89
CA THR A 68 23.90 19.28 -46.67
C THR A 68 24.93 20.24 -46.05
N GLN A 69 25.42 19.93 -44.84
CA GLN A 69 26.35 20.76 -44.05
C GLN A 69 25.87 22.21 -43.91
N ARG A 70 24.56 22.40 -43.72
CA ARG A 70 23.95 23.73 -43.62
C ARG A 70 23.01 23.81 -42.42
N ASN A 71 23.02 24.97 -41.77
CA ASN A 71 22.00 25.32 -40.80
C ASN A 71 20.70 25.65 -41.55
N LEU A 72 19.67 24.85 -41.34
CA LEU A 72 18.33 25.13 -41.81
C LEU A 72 17.55 25.84 -40.70
N ILE A 73 17.31 27.14 -40.89
CA ILE A 73 16.51 27.95 -39.99
C ILE A 73 15.13 28.12 -40.61
N ILE A 74 14.10 27.59 -39.96
CA ILE A 74 12.70 27.70 -40.37
C ILE A 74 12.00 28.62 -39.36
N ASP A 75 11.67 29.82 -39.83
CA ASP A 75 10.91 30.80 -39.05
C ASP A 75 9.42 30.62 -39.32
N THR A 76 8.65 30.33 -38.27
CA THR A 76 7.20 30.17 -38.36
C THR A 76 6.45 31.13 -37.45
N ARG A 77 5.30 31.61 -37.93
CA ARG A 77 4.35 32.45 -37.21
C ARG A 77 3.12 31.64 -36.84
N CYS A 78 2.65 31.76 -35.60
CA CYS A 78 1.40 31.12 -35.21
C CYS A 78 0.18 31.84 -35.81
N VAL A 79 -0.65 31.09 -36.54
CA VAL A 79 -1.90 31.59 -37.14
C VAL A 79 -3.11 31.19 -36.32
N ALA A 80 -3.14 29.94 -35.85
CA ALA A 80 -4.24 29.44 -35.02
C ALA A 80 -3.71 28.54 -33.90
N LEU A 81 -4.32 28.64 -32.72
CA LEU A 81 -4.04 27.84 -31.53
C LEU A 81 -5.34 27.21 -31.01
N SER A 82 -5.34 25.90 -30.86
CA SER A 82 -6.41 25.15 -30.19
C SER A 82 -5.85 24.47 -28.96
N VAL A 83 -6.51 24.71 -27.82
CA VAL A 83 -6.17 24.09 -26.54
C VAL A 83 -7.27 23.10 -26.21
N TYR A 84 -6.96 21.80 -26.31
CA TYR A 84 -7.94 20.77 -25.97
C TYR A 84 -7.98 20.54 -24.46
N ASN A 85 -6.80 20.49 -23.82
CA ASN A 85 -6.59 20.37 -22.38
C ASN A 85 -5.41 21.26 -21.98
N ASN A 86 -5.19 21.50 -20.67
CA ASN A 86 -4.07 22.28 -20.17
C ASN A 86 -2.68 21.74 -20.57
N ASP A 87 -2.59 20.49 -21.02
CA ASP A 87 -1.33 19.81 -21.37
C ASP A 87 -1.21 19.52 -22.87
N ASN A 88 -2.21 19.87 -23.69
CA ASN A 88 -2.27 19.49 -25.10
C ASN A 88 -2.66 20.66 -26.00
N PHE A 89 -1.71 21.07 -26.83
CA PHE A 89 -1.79 22.27 -27.66
C PHE A 89 -1.60 21.90 -29.12
N THR A 90 -2.53 22.32 -29.97
CA THR A 90 -2.42 22.16 -31.43
C THR A 90 -2.25 23.53 -32.07
N PHE A 91 -1.19 23.66 -32.87
CA PHE A 91 -0.78 24.88 -33.54
C PHE A 91 -0.91 24.72 -35.06
N VAL A 92 -1.38 25.77 -35.71
CA VAL A 92 -1.18 26.00 -37.15
C VAL A 92 -0.09 27.05 -37.30
N LEU A 93 1.07 26.62 -37.77
CA LEU A 93 2.26 27.45 -37.92
C LEU A 93 2.47 27.77 -39.41
N GLN A 94 2.53 29.05 -39.76
CA GLN A 94 2.82 29.51 -41.11
C GLN A 94 4.32 29.76 -41.25
N ARG A 95 4.93 29.15 -42.27
CA ARG A 95 6.32 29.37 -42.67
C ARG A 95 6.50 30.77 -43.25
N THR A 96 7.50 31.52 -42.76
CA THR A 96 7.75 32.92 -43.13
C THR A 96 9.07 33.15 -43.87
N ASP A 97 9.96 32.17 -43.89
CA ASP A 97 11.24 32.23 -44.60
C ASP A 97 11.11 32.01 -46.12
N THR A 98 9.99 31.44 -46.58
CA THR A 98 9.72 31.20 -48.01
C THR A 98 8.67 32.16 -48.58
N PRO A 99 8.82 32.61 -49.84
CA PRO A 99 7.84 33.48 -50.49
C PRO A 99 6.49 32.77 -50.76
N VAL A 100 6.46 31.43 -50.73
CA VAL A 100 5.23 30.63 -50.81
C VAL A 100 4.77 30.29 -49.38
N PRO A 101 3.51 30.59 -49.00
CA PRO A 101 2.99 30.31 -47.67
C PRO A 101 2.78 28.80 -47.50
N CYS A 102 3.62 28.19 -46.68
CA CYS A 102 3.50 26.79 -46.25
C CYS A 102 3.04 26.73 -44.81
N TYR A 103 2.22 25.73 -44.46
CA TYR A 103 1.69 25.55 -43.11
C TYR A 103 2.11 24.21 -42.51
N TYR A 104 2.45 24.22 -41.22
CA TYR A 104 2.69 23.03 -40.41
C TYR A 104 1.59 22.90 -39.36
N CYS A 105 1.01 21.71 -39.22
CA CYS A 105 0.21 21.40 -38.06
C CYS A 105 1.09 20.68 -37.04
N THR A 106 1.30 21.31 -35.89
CA THR A 106 2.10 20.72 -34.80
C THR A 106 1.23 20.58 -33.57
N ARG A 107 1.27 19.42 -32.93
CA ARG A 107 0.63 19.19 -31.65
C ARG A 107 1.68 18.86 -30.60
N MET A 108 1.66 19.59 -29.50
CA MET A 108 2.60 19.47 -28.39
C MET A 108 1.87 18.98 -27.15
N PHE A 109 2.48 18.01 -26.48
CA PHE A 109 2.04 17.41 -25.24
C PHE A 109 3.03 17.80 -24.13
N VAL A 110 2.56 18.58 -23.16
CA VAL A 110 3.36 18.94 -21.99
C VAL A 110 3.41 17.71 -21.08
N ARG A 111 4.58 17.06 -20.99
CA ARG A 111 4.79 15.95 -20.04
C ARG A 111 5.14 16.49 -18.67
N THR A 112 6.12 17.39 -18.63
CA THR A 112 6.55 18.11 -17.44
C THR A 112 7.05 19.51 -17.82
N LEU A 113 7.44 20.31 -16.83
CA LEU A 113 7.97 21.67 -17.08
C LEU A 113 9.24 21.68 -17.95
N ASN A 114 10.00 20.58 -18.00
CA ASN A 114 11.27 20.50 -18.72
C ASN A 114 11.23 19.53 -19.92
N VAL A 115 10.08 18.88 -20.17
CA VAL A 115 9.95 17.85 -21.21
C VAL A 115 8.59 17.99 -21.91
N ILE A 116 8.64 18.09 -23.24
CA ILE A 116 7.47 18.19 -24.11
C ILE A 116 7.62 17.12 -25.19
N ASP A 117 6.54 16.45 -25.56
CA ASP A 117 6.52 15.66 -26.80
C ASP A 117 5.81 16.44 -27.91
N LYS A 118 6.27 16.34 -29.14
CA LYS A 118 5.57 16.88 -30.31
C LYS A 118 5.28 15.80 -31.35
N ILE A 119 4.20 16.03 -32.08
CA ILE A 119 3.94 15.42 -33.38
C ILE A 119 3.68 16.55 -34.38
N SER A 120 4.25 16.45 -35.57
CA SER A 120 4.13 17.49 -36.59
C SER A 120 3.92 16.88 -37.96
N THR A 121 3.06 17.51 -38.76
CA THR A 121 2.92 17.17 -40.17
C THR A 121 4.08 17.72 -40.98
N THR A 122 4.25 17.22 -42.20
CA THR A 122 5.09 17.88 -43.21
C THR A 122 4.45 19.20 -43.66
N CYS A 123 5.20 19.97 -44.44
CA CYS A 123 4.76 21.24 -45.03
C CYS A 123 3.54 21.04 -45.94
N VAL A 124 2.40 21.65 -45.59
CA VAL A 124 1.16 21.60 -46.37
C VAL A 124 0.96 22.92 -47.11
N ASN A 125 0.81 22.84 -48.42
CA ASN A 125 0.45 23.98 -49.26
C ASN A 125 -1.08 24.01 -49.42
N ILE A 126 -1.70 25.12 -49.04
CA ILE A 126 -3.14 25.34 -49.18
C ILE A 126 -3.39 26.21 -50.41
N ASN A 127 -4.54 26.01 -51.06
CA ASN A 127 -4.95 26.90 -52.15
C ASN A 127 -5.10 28.34 -51.62
N PRO A 128 -4.69 29.37 -52.38
CA PRO A 128 -4.76 30.77 -51.93
C PRO A 128 -6.17 31.27 -51.55
N SER A 129 -7.22 30.54 -51.97
CA SER A 129 -8.63 30.83 -51.71
C SER A 129 -9.18 30.16 -50.44
N GLU A 130 -8.46 29.22 -49.83
CA GLU A 130 -8.91 28.46 -48.65
C GLU A 130 -8.22 29.01 -47.39
N ARG A 131 -8.98 29.13 -46.29
CA ARG A 131 -8.45 29.64 -45.01
C ARG A 131 -7.60 28.57 -44.30
N PRO A 132 -6.46 28.95 -43.69
CA PRO A 132 -5.62 28.04 -42.92
C PRO A 132 -6.24 27.73 -41.56
N ASP A 133 -7.20 26.82 -41.56
CA ASP A 133 -7.91 26.36 -40.36
C ASP A 133 -7.43 24.95 -39.95
N PHE A 134 -7.72 24.53 -38.72
CA PHE A 134 -7.35 23.19 -38.23
C PHE A 134 -7.86 22.07 -39.15
N SER A 135 -9.07 22.22 -39.68
CA SER A 135 -9.69 21.22 -40.55
C SER A 135 -9.02 21.11 -41.91
N THR A 136 -8.25 22.10 -42.35
CA THR A 136 -7.57 22.10 -43.66
C THR A 136 -6.11 21.71 -43.52
N VAL A 137 -5.40 22.24 -42.51
CA VAL A 137 -3.97 21.97 -42.29
C VAL A 137 -3.72 20.67 -41.53
N CYS A 138 -4.53 20.36 -40.52
CA CYS A 138 -4.28 19.22 -39.62
C CYS A 138 -4.91 17.91 -40.08
N ARG A 139 -5.41 17.80 -41.33
CA ARG A 139 -6.03 16.56 -41.85
C ARG A 139 -5.10 15.36 -41.81
N GLY A 140 -3.80 15.60 -42.02
CA GLY A 140 -2.77 14.57 -42.02
C GLY A 140 -2.18 14.26 -40.64
N LEU A 141 -2.63 14.91 -39.57
CA LEU A 141 -2.06 14.70 -38.24
C LEU A 141 -2.68 13.45 -37.59
N ASP A 142 -1.93 12.34 -37.61
CA ASP A 142 -2.33 11.10 -36.91
C ASP A 142 -1.76 11.08 -35.47
N VAL A 143 -2.56 10.61 -34.53
CA VAL A 143 -2.19 10.44 -33.11
C VAL A 143 -1.14 9.34 -32.95
N ASN A 144 -1.08 8.39 -33.90
CA ASN A 144 -0.12 7.29 -33.89
C ASN A 144 1.23 7.62 -34.55
N MET A 145 1.44 8.86 -34.99
CA MET A 145 2.74 9.30 -35.50
C MET A 145 3.81 9.19 -34.43
N GLU A 146 5.06 8.97 -34.86
CA GLU A 146 6.21 8.95 -33.94
C GLU A 146 6.31 10.29 -33.21
N GLN A 147 6.31 10.19 -31.87
CA GLN A 147 6.42 11.36 -31.01
C GLN A 147 7.90 11.71 -30.85
N VAL A 148 8.21 12.99 -31.08
CA VAL A 148 9.56 13.54 -30.85
C VAL A 148 9.58 14.20 -29.49
N THR A 149 10.51 13.79 -28.64
CA THR A 149 10.68 14.39 -27.30
C THR A 149 11.63 15.59 -27.36
N LEU A 150 11.21 16.69 -26.76
CA LEU A 150 11.95 17.92 -26.60
C LEU A 150 12.35 18.13 -25.14
N PHE A 151 13.61 18.48 -24.91
CA PHE A 151 14.17 18.77 -23.59
C PHE A 151 14.47 20.26 -23.46
N SER A 152 14.13 20.86 -22.33
CA SER A 152 14.49 22.25 -22.06
C SER A 152 16.01 22.41 -21.98
N THR A 153 16.57 23.40 -22.68
CA THR A 153 18.02 23.68 -22.64
C THR A 153 18.45 24.29 -21.30
N ASN A 154 17.54 25.00 -20.63
CA ASN A 154 17.71 25.60 -19.31
C ASN A 154 16.67 25.03 -18.32
N PRO A 155 16.86 23.78 -17.87
CA PRO A 155 15.86 23.09 -17.09
C PRO A 155 15.75 23.62 -15.66
N THR A 156 14.53 23.68 -15.16
CA THR A 156 14.26 23.91 -13.74
C THR A 156 14.57 22.64 -12.94
N PRO A 157 15.25 22.74 -11.79
CA PRO A 157 15.61 21.56 -11.02
C PRO A 157 14.36 20.81 -10.52
N LYS A 158 14.31 19.50 -10.77
CA LYS A 158 13.24 18.59 -10.32
C LYS A 158 13.80 17.50 -9.41
N ASN A 159 13.01 17.08 -8.43
CA ASN A 159 13.37 16.01 -7.50
C ASN A 159 13.24 14.64 -8.19
N CYS A 160 14.29 13.82 -8.12
CA CYS A 160 14.35 12.48 -8.70
C CYS A 160 13.56 11.43 -7.93
N ARG A 161 13.01 11.74 -6.74
CA ARG A 161 12.34 10.78 -5.87
C ARG A 161 11.17 10.04 -6.54
N SER A 162 10.41 10.72 -7.37
CA SER A 162 9.32 10.08 -8.13
C SER A 162 9.84 9.13 -9.20
N SER A 163 11.03 9.40 -9.76
CA SER A 163 11.66 8.64 -10.83
C SER A 163 12.44 7.41 -10.33
N LEU A 164 13.43 7.63 -9.47
CA LEU A 164 14.31 6.62 -8.92
C LEU A 164 14.81 7.06 -7.53
N GLU A 165 14.55 6.25 -6.52
CA GLU A 165 15.04 6.46 -5.15
C GLU A 165 15.67 5.15 -4.69
N GLY A 166 16.93 5.18 -4.25
CA GLY A 166 17.57 4.00 -3.69
C GLY A 166 19.05 3.85 -4.02
N VAL A 167 19.65 2.81 -3.45
CA VAL A 167 20.92 2.26 -3.94
C VAL A 167 20.71 0.90 -4.55
N TRP A 168 21.22 0.77 -5.77
CA TRP A 168 21.02 -0.38 -6.62
C TRP A 168 22.38 -0.86 -7.10
N LYS A 169 22.63 -2.17 -6.99
CA LYS A 169 23.61 -2.80 -7.86
C LYS A 169 22.95 -3.06 -9.19
N PHE A 170 23.71 -3.00 -10.26
CA PHE A 170 23.17 -3.29 -11.56
C PHE A 170 24.15 -4.05 -12.42
N ALA A 171 23.61 -4.93 -13.25
CA ALA A 171 24.30 -5.44 -14.41
C ALA A 171 23.77 -4.71 -15.64
N TYR A 172 24.64 -4.42 -16.61
CA TYR A 172 24.26 -3.66 -17.78
C TYR A 172 24.59 -4.37 -19.09
N LYS A 173 23.74 -4.16 -20.08
CA LYS A 173 23.92 -4.60 -21.45
C LYS A 173 23.71 -3.41 -22.38
N ASN A 174 24.57 -3.27 -23.37
CA ASN A 174 24.39 -2.31 -24.45
C ASN A 174 24.42 -3.04 -25.79
N THR A 175 23.26 -3.09 -26.46
CA THR A 175 23.05 -3.87 -27.68
C THR A 175 23.95 -3.44 -28.85
N TYR A 176 24.47 -2.21 -28.84
CA TYR A 176 25.30 -1.67 -29.91
C TYR A 176 26.80 -1.73 -29.62
N LYS A 177 27.21 -1.92 -28.35
CA LYS A 177 28.62 -1.93 -27.96
C LYS A 177 29.16 -3.34 -27.74
N PHE A 178 28.41 -4.23 -27.10
CA PHE A 178 28.91 -5.57 -26.76
C PHE A 178 27.79 -6.59 -26.62
N PHE A 179 28.17 -7.87 -26.74
CA PHE A 179 27.27 -9.01 -26.53
C PHE A 179 27.39 -9.53 -25.10
N GLY A 180 26.26 -9.86 -24.49
CA GLY A 180 26.19 -10.35 -23.10
C GLY A 180 25.80 -9.27 -22.10
N GLU A 181 25.84 -9.62 -20.82
CA GLU A 181 25.49 -8.74 -19.70
C GLU A 181 26.71 -8.60 -18.78
N CYS A 182 27.15 -7.37 -18.55
CA CYS A 182 28.27 -7.05 -17.68
C CYS A 182 27.76 -6.89 -16.24
N LYS A 183 28.12 -7.83 -15.37
CA LYS A 183 27.83 -7.81 -13.93
C LYS A 183 29.13 -7.64 -13.15
N HIS A 184 29.30 -6.49 -12.50
CA HIS A 184 30.46 -6.18 -11.66
C HIS A 184 29.99 -5.81 -10.24
N PRO A 185 30.63 -6.29 -9.16
CA PRO A 185 30.18 -6.06 -7.78
C PRO A 185 30.17 -4.60 -7.34
N ASP A 186 31.06 -3.78 -7.92
CA ASP A 186 31.21 -2.35 -7.62
C ASP A 186 30.38 -1.43 -8.54
N ALA A 187 29.65 -1.97 -9.52
CA ALA A 187 28.74 -1.19 -10.34
C ALA A 187 27.47 -0.88 -9.54
N ASN A 188 27.18 0.42 -9.35
CA ASN A 188 26.05 0.85 -8.54
C ASN A 188 25.38 2.13 -9.07
N ILE A 189 24.09 2.27 -8.73
CA ILE A 189 23.32 3.49 -8.91
C ILE A 189 23.00 4.01 -7.51
N THR A 190 23.30 5.28 -7.26
CA THR A 190 23.04 5.94 -5.98
C THR A 190 22.13 7.14 -6.21
N ALA A 191 20.88 7.03 -5.73
CA ALA A 191 19.82 8.03 -5.85
C ALA A 191 19.24 8.35 -4.47
N CYS A 192 20.11 8.88 -3.58
CA CYS A 192 19.79 9.12 -2.18
C CYS A 192 19.76 10.61 -1.81
N GLN A 193 18.87 10.97 -0.89
CA GLN A 193 18.81 12.31 -0.30
C GLN A 193 20.00 12.56 0.64
N VAL A 194 20.93 13.44 0.23
CA VAL A 194 22.02 13.90 1.10
C VAL A 194 21.47 14.82 2.19
N PRO A 195 21.56 14.48 3.50
CA PRO A 195 21.14 15.36 4.57
C PRO A 195 22.06 16.58 4.71
N GLY A 196 21.50 17.75 5.02
CA GLY A 196 22.28 18.89 5.52
C GLY A 196 22.75 19.90 4.46
N SER A 197 22.29 19.82 3.22
CA SER A 197 22.47 20.96 2.30
C SER A 197 21.62 22.13 2.81
N GLN A 198 22.26 23.27 3.08
CA GLN A 198 21.56 24.52 3.48
C GLN A 198 20.62 25.06 2.39
N PHE A 199 20.70 24.49 1.20
CA PHE A 199 19.82 24.71 0.08
C PHE A 199 18.84 23.53 0.00
N PHE A 200 17.54 23.80 -0.18
CA PHE A 200 16.47 22.81 -0.41
C PHE A 200 16.63 22.04 -1.75
N ILE A 201 17.86 21.63 -2.09
CA ILE A 201 18.24 20.86 -3.27
C ILE A 201 18.06 19.38 -2.91
N ASP A 202 16.83 18.98 -2.62
CA ASP A 202 16.49 17.61 -2.22
C ASP A 202 16.53 16.69 -3.44
N ASN A 203 17.51 15.77 -3.50
CA ASN A 203 17.61 14.66 -4.46
C ASN A 203 17.33 15.04 -5.93
N GLN A 204 17.94 16.13 -6.40
CA GLN A 204 17.77 16.59 -7.78
C GLN A 204 18.70 15.86 -8.78
N GLN A 205 19.62 15.04 -8.26
CA GLN A 205 20.60 14.32 -9.04
C GLN A 205 20.83 12.91 -8.47
N PHE A 206 21.15 11.97 -9.35
CA PHE A 206 21.61 10.64 -8.98
C PHE A 206 22.87 10.29 -9.78
N GLN A 207 23.65 9.36 -9.24
CA GLN A 207 24.93 8.95 -9.82
C GLN A 207 24.87 7.49 -10.23
N VAL A 208 25.40 7.20 -11.42
CA VAL A 208 25.57 5.86 -11.96
C VAL A 208 27.06 5.60 -12.10
N ASN A 209 27.56 4.56 -11.44
CA ASN A 209 28.94 4.13 -11.50
C ASN A 209 29.05 2.87 -12.36
N TYR A 210 29.62 3.00 -13.56
CA TYR A 210 29.92 1.90 -14.45
C TYR A 210 31.28 1.33 -14.13
N ARG A 211 31.41 0.00 -14.22
CA ARG A 211 32.68 -0.70 -14.10
C ARG A 211 32.89 -1.61 -15.30
N LYS A 212 34.16 -1.77 -15.68
CA LYS A 212 34.60 -2.71 -16.73
C LYS A 212 34.48 -4.15 -16.21
N CYS A 213 33.96 -5.06 -17.04
CA CYS A 213 33.92 -6.49 -16.73
C CYS A 213 35.14 -7.22 -17.29
N GLU A 214 35.64 -8.20 -16.54
CA GLU A 214 36.71 -9.08 -16.98
C GLU A 214 36.27 -9.88 -18.22
N GLY A 215 37.11 -9.92 -19.25
CA GLY A 215 36.81 -10.61 -20.52
C GLY A 215 35.90 -9.85 -21.49
N MET A 216 35.51 -8.60 -21.21
CA MET A 216 34.73 -7.76 -22.12
C MET A 216 35.44 -6.42 -22.39
N GLU A 217 36.07 -6.28 -23.56
CA GLU A 217 36.91 -5.12 -23.87
C GLU A 217 36.12 -3.81 -24.00
N ASP A 218 34.91 -3.88 -24.56
CA ASP A 218 34.02 -2.72 -24.84
C ASP A 218 33.21 -2.22 -23.64
N THR A 219 33.41 -2.83 -22.46
CA THR A 219 32.78 -2.36 -21.21
C THR A 219 33.53 -1.15 -20.64
N GLN A 220 32.79 -0.26 -19.98
CA GLN A 220 33.30 1.06 -19.61
C GLN A 220 33.44 1.20 -18.10
N ASP A 221 34.51 1.86 -17.66
CA ASP A 221 34.69 2.33 -16.29
C ASP A 221 34.45 3.84 -16.27
N GLY A 222 33.51 4.31 -15.45
CA GLY A 222 33.15 5.72 -15.47
C GLY A 222 31.98 6.08 -14.56
N GLU A 223 32.02 7.30 -14.05
CA GLU A 223 30.99 7.87 -13.21
C GLU A 223 30.15 8.89 -13.98
N VAL A 224 28.84 8.68 -14.03
CA VAL A 224 27.90 9.59 -14.69
C VAL A 224 26.94 10.18 -13.66
N GLN A 225 26.78 11.49 -13.68
CA GLN A 225 25.85 12.21 -12.80
C GLN A 225 24.69 12.79 -13.60
N PHE A 226 23.49 12.31 -13.31
CA PHE A 226 22.27 12.70 -13.98
C PHE A 226 21.45 13.62 -13.08
N LYS A 227 20.94 14.71 -13.65
CA LYS A 227 19.91 15.56 -13.04
C LYS A 227 18.54 15.24 -13.63
N CYS A 228 17.52 15.15 -12.79
CA CYS A 228 16.17 14.81 -13.26
C CYS A 228 15.46 16.02 -13.87
N LEU A 229 14.90 15.81 -15.06
CA LEU A 229 14.09 16.80 -15.77
C LEU A 229 12.60 16.64 -15.43
N GLY A 230 12.16 15.40 -15.26
CA GLY A 230 10.78 15.06 -14.90
C GLY A 230 10.42 13.63 -15.26
N ASP A 231 9.26 13.19 -14.80
CA ASP A 231 8.73 11.85 -15.03
C ASP A 231 7.22 11.88 -15.37
N TRP A 232 6.77 10.88 -16.14
CA TRP A 232 5.38 10.72 -16.55
C TRP A 232 5.04 9.25 -16.80
N TYR A 233 3.74 8.93 -16.83
CA TYR A 233 3.25 7.58 -17.04
C TYR A 233 2.51 7.47 -18.38
N ILE A 234 2.77 6.38 -19.11
CA ILE A 234 1.99 5.98 -20.28
C ILE A 234 1.54 4.53 -20.06
N GLY A 235 0.27 4.37 -19.66
CA GLY A 235 -0.26 3.06 -19.27
C GLY A 235 0.46 2.50 -18.03
N LYS A 236 1.19 1.38 -18.22
CA LYS A 236 1.99 0.73 -17.16
C LYS A 236 3.44 1.19 -17.12
N ASN A 237 3.88 1.90 -18.16
CA ASN A 237 5.26 2.30 -18.34
C ASN A 237 5.50 3.65 -17.67
N HIS A 238 6.57 3.74 -16.90
CA HIS A 238 7.03 4.93 -16.21
C HIS A 238 8.27 5.47 -16.91
N TYR A 239 8.11 6.62 -17.55
CA TYR A 239 9.20 7.29 -18.25
C TYR A 239 9.76 8.41 -17.37
N PHE A 240 11.06 8.59 -17.40
CA PHE A 240 11.69 9.76 -16.82
C PHE A 240 12.87 10.23 -17.65
N ALA A 241 13.03 11.54 -17.73
CA ALA A 241 14.06 12.19 -18.51
C ALA A 241 15.12 12.79 -17.60
N VAL A 242 16.37 12.72 -18.05
CA VAL A 242 17.52 13.20 -17.29
C VAL A 242 18.51 13.92 -18.18
N VAL A 243 19.33 14.77 -17.55
CA VAL A 243 20.41 15.50 -18.19
C VAL A 243 21.73 15.25 -17.46
N ASN A 244 22.76 14.86 -18.19
CA ASN A 244 24.12 14.81 -17.68
C ASN A 244 24.74 16.20 -17.76
N SER A 245 24.95 16.86 -16.62
CA SER A 245 25.54 18.22 -16.59
C SER A 245 27.03 18.26 -16.90
N ARG A 246 27.73 17.11 -16.83
CA ARG A 246 29.16 17.02 -17.12
C ARG A 246 29.45 16.72 -18.59
N GLU A 247 28.43 16.29 -19.36
CA GLU A 247 28.59 15.97 -20.76
C GLU A 247 28.55 17.24 -21.63
N SER A 248 29.55 17.37 -22.49
CA SER A 248 29.67 18.48 -23.45
C SER A 248 28.92 18.19 -24.74
N ARG A 249 28.85 16.91 -25.12
CA ARG A 249 28.19 16.43 -26.34
C ARG A 249 26.68 16.38 -26.17
N ILE A 250 25.96 17.23 -26.91
CA ILE A 250 24.51 17.44 -26.75
C ILE A 250 23.72 16.16 -27.06
N ASP A 251 24.19 15.36 -28.01
CA ASP A 251 23.63 14.06 -28.39
C ASP A 251 23.75 12.99 -27.31
N GLU A 252 24.69 13.13 -26.37
CA GLU A 252 24.85 12.21 -25.24
C GLU A 252 24.35 12.80 -23.91
N LYS A 253 24.12 14.12 -23.88
CA LYS A 253 23.76 14.92 -22.70
C LYS A 253 22.38 14.56 -22.14
N TYR A 254 21.39 14.32 -22.98
CA TYR A 254 20.02 13.99 -22.55
C TYR A 254 19.72 12.50 -22.74
N ARG A 255 19.03 11.91 -21.75
CA ARG A 255 18.66 10.49 -21.75
C ARG A 255 17.24 10.31 -21.25
N CYS A 256 16.58 9.30 -21.78
CA CYS A 256 15.30 8.82 -21.28
C CYS A 256 15.50 7.46 -20.62
N PHE A 257 14.76 7.23 -19.56
CA PHE A 257 14.69 5.97 -18.87
C PHE A 257 13.25 5.47 -18.86
N LEU A 258 13.11 4.16 -18.86
CA LEU A 258 11.84 3.46 -18.84
C LEU A 258 11.88 2.35 -17.80
N ALA A 259 11.02 2.47 -16.79
CA ALA A 259 10.70 1.42 -15.83
C ALA A 259 9.28 0.91 -16.09
N ASN A 260 9.02 -0.37 -15.82
CA ASN A 260 7.67 -0.90 -15.87
C ASN A 260 7.13 -0.94 -14.45
N ARG A 261 5.89 -0.45 -14.25
CA ARG A 261 5.26 -0.52 -12.94
C ARG A 261 5.16 -1.95 -12.43
N ASP A 262 5.00 -2.95 -13.30
CA ASP A 262 4.80 -4.37 -12.94
C ASP A 262 6.12 -5.12 -12.64
N ASP A 263 7.25 -4.64 -13.19
CA ASP A 263 8.57 -5.28 -13.14
C ASP A 263 9.64 -4.28 -12.71
N ASP A 264 10.03 -4.35 -11.43
CA ASP A 264 11.02 -3.47 -10.82
C ASP A 264 12.48 -3.96 -11.03
N THR A 265 12.68 -5.08 -11.75
CA THR A 265 14.01 -5.69 -11.94
C THR A 265 14.76 -5.09 -13.12
N PHE A 266 14.06 -4.61 -14.15
CA PHE A 266 14.68 -4.04 -15.35
C PHE A 266 14.41 -2.54 -15.47
N LEU A 267 15.48 -1.81 -15.78
CA LEU A 267 15.42 -0.41 -16.14
C LEU A 267 16.03 -0.23 -17.54
N GLY A 268 15.24 0.27 -18.47
CA GLY A 268 15.68 0.59 -19.82
C GLY A 268 16.19 2.03 -19.89
N SER A 269 17.22 2.27 -20.71
CA SER A 269 17.75 3.61 -21.00
C SER A 269 17.98 3.79 -22.49
N SER A 270 17.74 4.99 -22.97
CA SER A 270 18.03 5.38 -24.36
C SER A 270 19.52 5.65 -24.57
N ILE A 271 20.01 5.40 -25.79
CA ILE A 271 21.39 5.75 -26.20
C ILE A 271 21.46 7.16 -26.80
N THR A 272 20.34 7.66 -27.30
CA THR A 272 20.16 8.99 -27.89
C THR A 272 19.11 9.75 -27.08
N PRO A 273 18.93 11.06 -27.30
CA PRO A 273 17.91 11.86 -26.63
C PRO A 273 16.52 11.61 -27.26
N GLU A 274 16.16 10.35 -27.45
CA GLU A 274 14.95 9.89 -28.13
C GLU A 274 14.23 8.91 -27.19
N CYS A 275 13.12 9.36 -26.59
CA CYS A 275 12.36 8.52 -25.66
C CYS A 275 11.47 7.48 -26.38
N ASN A 276 11.08 7.76 -27.62
CA ASN A 276 10.22 6.91 -28.46
C ASN A 276 10.84 5.53 -28.79
N VAL A 277 12.18 5.40 -28.73
CA VAL A 277 12.90 4.13 -28.92
C VAL A 277 12.61 3.15 -27.78
N LEU A 278 12.23 3.64 -26.60
CA LEU A 278 11.95 2.83 -25.43
C LEU A 278 10.51 2.32 -25.46
N LYS A 279 10.31 1.09 -25.92
CA LYS A 279 8.99 0.42 -25.87
C LYS A 279 8.80 -0.38 -24.59
N ASN A 280 9.80 -1.19 -24.24
CA ASN A 280 9.84 -2.05 -23.06
C ASN A 280 11.19 -1.91 -22.34
N PRO A 281 11.27 -2.04 -21.00
CA PRO A 281 12.55 -2.01 -20.29
C PRO A 281 13.51 -3.14 -20.72
N GLN A 282 12.99 -4.31 -21.08
CA GLN A 282 13.82 -5.48 -21.44
C GLN A 282 14.45 -5.38 -22.83
N ASP A 283 13.75 -4.74 -23.78
CA ASP A 283 14.20 -4.57 -25.17
C ASP A 283 14.95 -3.23 -25.38
N ALA A 284 15.21 -2.49 -24.30
CA ALA A 284 15.83 -1.19 -24.38
C ALA A 284 17.27 -1.25 -24.95
N PRO A 285 17.72 -0.24 -25.72
CA PRO A 285 19.08 -0.13 -26.24
C PRO A 285 20.17 -0.34 -25.19
N ALA A 286 20.03 0.32 -24.04
CA ALA A 286 20.79 0.06 -22.84
C ALA A 286 19.85 -0.51 -21.78
N ARG A 287 20.16 -1.70 -21.28
CA ARG A 287 19.36 -2.40 -20.29
C ARG A 287 20.14 -2.52 -18.99
N TYR A 288 19.50 -2.17 -17.88
CA TYR A 288 19.99 -2.38 -16.53
C TYR A 288 19.15 -3.43 -15.84
N HIS A 289 19.80 -4.46 -15.32
CA HIS A 289 19.20 -5.44 -14.44
C HIS A 289 19.59 -5.06 -13.00
N MET A 290 18.61 -4.62 -12.23
CA MET A 290 18.79 -3.97 -10.93
C MET A 290 18.58 -4.96 -9.78
N GLU A 291 19.48 -4.90 -8.81
CA GLU A 291 19.40 -5.60 -7.53
C GLU A 291 19.49 -4.57 -6.40
N GLN A 292 18.50 -4.53 -5.51
CA GLN A 292 18.49 -3.60 -4.38
C GLN A 292 19.60 -3.92 -3.39
N VAL A 293 20.35 -2.91 -2.97
CA VAL A 293 21.39 -3.06 -1.95
C VAL A 293 21.10 -2.20 -0.74
N LYS A 294 21.22 -2.82 0.43
CA LYS A 294 21.14 -2.15 1.73
C LYS A 294 22.51 -1.51 1.99
N THR A 295 22.57 -0.18 2.02
CA THR A 295 23.84 0.58 2.08
C THR A 295 24.47 0.61 3.46
N GLU A 296 23.66 0.65 4.51
CA GLU A 296 24.11 0.74 5.89
C GLU A 296 23.47 -0.39 6.69
N ILE A 297 24.29 -1.27 7.27
CA ILE A 297 23.83 -2.25 8.26
C ILE A 297 24.06 -1.59 9.61
N MET A 298 22.98 -1.19 10.27
CA MET A 298 23.09 -0.62 11.61
C MET A 298 23.31 -1.71 12.64
N GLU A 299 24.34 -1.56 13.48
CA GLU A 299 24.55 -2.47 14.61
C GLU A 299 23.45 -2.29 15.67
N PRO A 300 22.85 -3.38 16.16
CA PRO A 300 21.83 -3.31 17.20
C PRO A 300 22.42 -2.88 18.53
N ARG A 301 21.76 -1.93 19.19
CA ARG A 301 22.16 -1.39 20.50
C ARG A 301 21.23 -1.82 21.64
N CYS A 302 20.11 -2.46 21.33
CA CYS A 302 19.23 -3.08 22.32
C CYS A 302 18.79 -4.48 21.90
N LYS A 303 18.25 -5.22 22.87
CA LYS A 303 17.67 -6.55 22.69
C LYS A 303 16.16 -6.53 22.89
N LEU A 304 15.46 -7.20 21.99
CA LEU A 304 14.06 -7.57 22.15
C LEU A 304 13.92 -8.68 23.21
N PRO A 305 12.79 -8.74 23.94
CA PRO A 305 12.52 -9.82 24.89
C PRO A 305 12.59 -11.19 24.21
N ASP A 306 13.12 -12.20 24.91
CA ASP A 306 13.20 -13.57 24.38
C ASP A 306 11.82 -14.15 24.06
N ASN A 307 10.77 -13.76 24.81
CA ASN A 307 9.38 -14.16 24.56
C ASN A 307 8.83 -13.70 23.20
N PHE A 308 9.48 -12.75 22.52
CA PHE A 308 9.05 -12.30 21.19
C PHE A 308 9.73 -13.07 20.08
N THR A 309 10.75 -13.87 20.37
CA THR A 309 11.50 -14.57 19.32
C THR A 309 10.63 -15.64 18.66
N GLY A 310 10.59 -15.63 17.33
CA GLY A 310 9.75 -16.56 16.57
C GLY A 310 9.21 -15.97 15.27
N GLN A 311 8.29 -16.71 14.65
CA GLN A 311 7.56 -16.30 13.46
C GLN A 311 6.14 -15.87 13.84
N TRP A 312 5.75 -14.70 13.37
CA TRP A 312 4.50 -14.02 13.70
C TRP A 312 3.79 -13.60 12.42
N ILE A 313 2.49 -13.38 12.51
CA ILE A 313 1.65 -12.84 11.44
C ILE A 313 1.11 -11.50 11.90
N ASN A 314 1.29 -10.48 11.07
CA ASN A 314 0.81 -9.14 11.33
C ASN A 314 -0.57 -8.91 10.69
N THR A 315 -1.59 -8.92 11.56
CA THR A 315 -2.99 -8.71 11.17
C THR A 315 -3.30 -7.32 10.62
N ALA A 316 -2.39 -6.34 10.79
CA ALA A 316 -2.59 -4.98 10.30
C ALA A 316 -2.19 -4.77 8.83
N ASN A 317 -1.36 -5.65 8.26
CA ASN A 317 -0.74 -5.45 6.95
C ASN A 317 -0.88 -6.70 6.07
N PHE A 318 -2.09 -6.99 5.59
CA PHE A 318 -2.38 -8.13 4.70
C PHE A 318 -1.79 -9.46 5.17
N ASP A 319 -1.86 -9.74 6.48
CA ASP A 319 -1.28 -10.92 7.12
C ASP A 319 0.21 -11.14 6.79
N ALA A 320 0.99 -10.06 6.87
CA ALA A 320 2.43 -10.08 6.64
C ALA A 320 3.16 -11.05 7.58
N ASP A 321 4.16 -11.74 7.07
CA ASP A 321 5.03 -12.63 7.85
C ASP A 321 6.09 -11.79 8.55
N VAL A 322 6.15 -11.89 9.88
CA VAL A 322 7.06 -11.13 10.73
C VAL A 322 7.97 -12.10 11.47
N THR A 323 9.26 -12.08 11.13
CA THR A 323 10.28 -12.82 11.87
C THR A 323 10.92 -11.92 12.90
N ILE A 324 10.83 -12.29 14.17
CA ILE A 324 11.45 -11.55 15.26
C ILE A 324 12.61 -12.38 15.80
N ASN A 325 13.80 -11.78 15.75
CA ASN A 325 15.01 -12.25 16.41
C ASN A 325 15.30 -11.35 17.62
N ARG A 326 16.33 -11.67 18.41
CA ARG A 326 16.74 -10.89 19.59
C ARG A 326 17.06 -9.43 19.31
N THR A 327 17.44 -9.06 18.09
CA THR A 327 17.91 -7.72 17.73
C THR A 327 17.21 -7.10 16.53
N HIS A 328 16.59 -7.94 15.70
CA HIS A 328 15.98 -7.56 14.41
C HIS A 328 14.55 -8.05 14.36
N MET A 329 13.69 -7.25 13.74
CA MET A 329 12.35 -7.63 13.32
C MET A 329 12.24 -7.43 11.83
N ILE A 330 11.89 -8.48 11.09
CA ILE A 330 11.82 -8.49 9.64
C ILE A 330 10.37 -8.73 9.25
N GLU A 331 9.75 -7.76 8.60
CA GLU A 331 8.37 -7.82 8.12
C GLU A 331 8.36 -8.01 6.60
N ARG A 332 7.71 -9.08 6.13
CA ARG A 332 7.60 -9.42 4.71
C ARG A 332 6.13 -9.49 4.32
N TRP A 333 5.73 -8.69 3.34
CA TRP A 333 4.35 -8.68 2.84
C TRP A 333 4.31 -8.73 1.31
N LYS A 334 3.19 -9.20 0.80
CA LYS A 334 2.93 -9.35 -0.64
C LYS A 334 1.84 -8.37 -1.04
N PRO A 335 2.18 -7.19 -1.59
CA PRO A 335 1.16 -6.28 -2.10
C PRO A 335 0.43 -6.84 -3.34
N ASP A 336 1.14 -7.63 -4.17
CA ASP A 336 0.63 -8.22 -5.42
C ASP A 336 1.14 -9.67 -5.59
N THR A 337 0.56 -10.44 -6.52
CA THR A 337 0.87 -11.87 -6.78
C THR A 337 2.32 -12.16 -7.18
N GLY A 338 3.11 -11.14 -7.57
CA GLY A 338 4.51 -11.29 -7.98
C GLY A 338 5.53 -10.51 -7.14
N ARG A 339 5.11 -9.72 -6.14
CA ARG A 339 6.03 -8.85 -5.38
C ARG A 339 6.10 -9.23 -3.93
N ILE A 340 7.31 -9.26 -3.41
CA ILE A 340 7.59 -9.42 -1.98
C ILE A 340 8.35 -8.17 -1.54
N LYS A 341 7.75 -7.40 -0.64
CA LYS A 341 8.44 -6.28 0.02
C LYS A 341 8.91 -6.75 1.39
N GLU A 342 10.11 -6.33 1.76
CA GLU A 342 10.71 -6.61 3.04
C GLU A 342 11.06 -5.29 3.74
N GLN A 343 10.75 -5.20 5.04
CA GLN A 343 11.20 -4.15 5.93
C GLN A 343 11.96 -4.76 7.09
N ILE A 344 13.13 -4.19 7.38
CA ILE A 344 13.97 -4.60 8.51
C ILE A 344 13.99 -3.48 9.52
N TYR A 345 13.63 -3.84 10.75
CA TYR A 345 13.68 -3.00 11.94
C TYR A 345 14.79 -3.50 12.85
N VAL A 346 15.68 -2.61 13.26
CA VAL A 346 16.82 -2.93 14.13
C VAL A 346 16.71 -2.15 15.43
N CYS A 347 16.86 -2.83 16.56
CA CYS A 347 16.71 -2.24 17.89
C CYS A 347 17.86 -1.26 18.21
N VAL A 348 17.54 0.02 18.42
CA VAL A 348 18.49 1.08 18.79
C VAL A 348 18.46 1.39 20.28
N GLU A 349 17.28 1.72 20.81
CA GLU A 349 17.13 2.10 22.21
C GLU A 349 15.81 1.55 22.75
N LYS A 350 15.81 1.15 24.03
CA LYS A 350 14.64 0.66 24.74
C LYS A 350 14.41 1.50 25.99
N ARG A 351 13.16 1.93 26.22
CA ARG A 351 12.69 2.44 27.52
C ARG A 351 11.33 1.84 27.86
N ASN A 352 11.27 1.06 28.94
CA ASN A 352 10.08 0.29 29.35
C ASN A 352 9.56 -0.58 28.20
N ASN A 353 8.31 -0.38 27.78
CA ASN A 353 7.64 -1.10 26.69
C ASN A 353 7.82 -0.44 25.32
N ARG A 354 8.53 0.70 25.25
CA ARG A 354 8.79 1.44 24.02
C ARG A 354 10.19 1.14 23.49
N TYR A 355 10.25 0.85 22.20
CA TYR A 355 11.45 0.46 21.48
C TYR A 355 11.61 1.36 20.28
N MET A 356 12.70 2.11 20.25
CA MET A 356 13.10 2.85 19.08
C MET A 356 13.84 1.90 18.13
N MET A 357 13.21 1.64 16.99
CA MET A 357 13.73 0.78 15.94
C MET A 357 14.22 1.64 14.78
N ALA A 358 15.41 1.36 14.26
CA ALA A 358 15.83 1.87 12.96
C ALA A 358 15.23 1.00 11.87
N ARG A 359 14.33 1.59 11.09
CA ARG A 359 13.82 1.04 9.85
C ARG A 359 14.83 1.32 8.75
N HIS A 360 15.28 0.25 8.09
CA HIS A 360 15.98 0.39 6.82
C HIS A 360 14.92 0.62 5.74
N GLY A 361 15.00 1.74 5.02
CA GLY A 361 14.10 2.03 3.92
C GLY A 361 14.10 0.90 2.89
N ILE A 362 12.96 0.67 2.22
CA ILE A 362 12.80 -0.41 1.21
C ILE A 362 13.87 -0.25 0.11
N ASN A 363 14.31 0.99 -0.16
CA ASN A 363 15.29 1.30 -1.20
C ASN A 363 16.67 1.68 -0.63
N GLY A 364 16.90 1.57 0.68
CA GLY A 364 18.25 1.67 1.28
C GLY A 364 18.91 3.06 1.33
N CYS A 365 18.21 4.16 1.08
CA CYS A 365 18.81 5.51 1.08
C CYS A 365 18.74 6.27 2.41
N SER A 366 17.68 6.07 3.18
CA SER A 366 17.51 6.70 4.48
C SER A 366 17.25 5.66 5.55
N ARG A 367 17.80 5.95 6.73
CA ARG A 367 17.42 5.34 7.99
C ARG A 367 16.35 6.20 8.61
N ASP A 368 15.21 5.57 8.87
CA ASP A 368 14.11 6.20 9.58
C ASP A 368 13.99 5.52 10.95
N TYR A 369 13.79 6.29 11.99
CA TYR A 369 13.52 5.80 13.32
C TYR A 369 12.02 5.73 13.54
N VAL A 370 11.57 4.59 14.04
CA VAL A 370 10.18 4.30 14.32
C VAL A 370 10.07 3.81 15.76
N CYS A 371 9.11 4.34 16.50
CA CYS A 371 8.81 3.82 17.82
C CYS A 371 7.81 2.67 17.75
N PHE A 372 8.13 1.57 18.41
CA PHE A 372 7.21 0.47 18.69
C PHE A 372 6.87 0.45 20.18
N ASP A 373 5.59 0.40 20.52
CA ASP A 373 5.11 0.17 21.88
C ASP A 373 4.54 -1.25 21.95
N PHE A 374 5.27 -2.17 22.60
CA PHE A 374 4.89 -3.59 22.68
C PHE A 374 4.20 -3.90 24.01
N VAL A 375 3.06 -4.55 23.94
CA VAL A 375 2.29 -5.04 25.08
C VAL A 375 2.09 -6.54 24.93
N PRO A 376 2.93 -7.39 25.56
CA PRO A 376 2.68 -8.82 25.61
C PRO A 376 1.36 -9.07 26.32
N ARG A 377 0.46 -9.84 25.69
CA ARG A 377 -0.80 -10.26 26.30
C ARG A 377 -0.77 -11.74 26.64
N HIS A 378 -0.30 -12.56 25.70
CA HIS A 378 -0.20 -14.00 25.85
C HIS A 378 1.10 -14.50 25.22
N HIS A 379 1.49 -15.75 25.47
CA HIS A 379 2.69 -16.33 24.83
C HIS A 379 2.64 -16.36 23.30
N SER A 380 1.44 -16.40 22.71
CA SER A 380 1.22 -16.46 21.25
C SER A 380 0.55 -15.21 20.68
N VAL A 381 0.37 -14.17 21.50
CA VAL A 381 -0.28 -12.91 21.10
C VAL A 381 0.48 -11.71 21.66
N ILE A 382 1.01 -10.88 20.77
CA ILE A 382 1.65 -9.61 21.10
C ILE A 382 0.81 -8.48 20.52
N ARG A 383 0.41 -7.53 21.36
CA ARG A 383 -0.17 -6.28 20.88
C ARG A 383 0.93 -5.26 20.70
N TYR A 384 0.81 -4.43 19.67
CA TYR A 384 1.78 -3.37 19.45
C TYR A 384 1.15 -2.12 18.84
N ARG A 385 1.87 -1.00 18.96
CA ARG A 385 1.60 0.23 18.22
C ARG A 385 2.84 0.65 17.47
N LYS A 386 2.63 1.17 16.26
CA LYS A 386 3.68 1.73 15.41
C LYS A 386 3.52 3.25 15.33
N GLY A 387 4.58 3.98 15.68
CA GLY A 387 4.68 5.43 15.53
C GLY A 387 4.91 5.85 14.07
N LYS A 388 4.88 7.16 13.83
CA LYS A 388 5.35 7.75 12.57
C LYS A 388 6.87 7.57 12.42
N GLU A 389 7.29 7.55 11.16
CA GLU A 389 8.68 7.45 10.76
C GLU A 389 9.33 8.84 10.81
N LEU A 390 10.47 8.94 11.47
CA LEU A 390 11.22 10.19 11.66
C LEU A 390 12.70 9.97 11.34
N ARG A 391 13.35 10.98 10.77
CA ARG A 391 14.79 10.89 10.45
C ARG A 391 15.67 11.13 11.67
N ASP A 392 15.21 11.93 12.62
CA ASP A 392 15.99 12.30 13.80
C ASP A 392 16.08 11.14 14.81
N PRO A 393 17.28 10.75 15.28
CA PRO A 393 17.48 9.60 16.15
C PRO A 393 17.13 9.86 17.63
N VAL A 394 16.43 10.96 17.95
CA VAL A 394 16.20 11.36 19.34
C VAL A 394 15.01 10.58 19.91
N PHE A 395 15.29 9.71 20.89
CA PHE A 395 14.27 8.84 21.51
C PHE A 395 13.03 9.59 21.99
N SER A 396 13.19 10.73 22.68
CA SER A 396 12.06 11.49 23.23
C SER A 396 11.13 12.02 22.13
N THR A 397 11.68 12.38 20.97
CA THR A 397 10.91 12.85 19.81
C THR A 397 10.23 11.68 19.11
N VAL A 398 11.00 10.63 18.79
CA VAL A 398 10.51 9.46 18.03
C VAL A 398 9.45 8.67 18.81
N CYS A 399 9.67 8.48 20.11
CA CYS A 399 8.78 7.74 20.99
C CYS A 399 7.81 8.63 21.79
N SER A 400 7.59 9.89 21.38
CA SER A 400 6.54 10.73 21.95
C SER A 400 5.15 10.14 21.66
N TRP A 401 4.22 10.31 22.60
CA TRP A 401 2.83 9.87 22.45
C TRP A 401 2.13 10.49 21.22
N THR A 402 2.54 11.69 20.83
CA THR A 402 2.02 12.40 19.64
C THR A 402 2.46 11.78 18.31
N MET A 403 3.48 10.93 18.31
CA MET A 403 3.98 10.27 17.10
C MET A 403 3.17 9.03 16.74
N PHE A 404 2.44 8.44 17.68
CA PHE A 404 1.45 7.43 17.36
C PHE A 404 0.27 8.11 16.68
N LYS A 405 -0.14 7.59 15.51
CA LYS A 405 -1.29 8.14 14.80
C LYS A 405 -2.52 7.96 15.68
N ALA A 406 -2.97 9.04 16.32
CA ALA A 406 -4.26 9.08 16.98
C ALA A 406 -5.35 8.98 15.91
N LYS A 407 -5.75 7.76 15.56
CA LYS A 407 -7.13 7.56 15.09
C LYS A 407 -8.05 7.93 16.26
N GLN A 408 -9.32 8.23 15.98
CA GLN A 408 -10.31 8.60 17.00
C GLN A 408 -10.28 7.67 18.22
N ASP A 409 -9.88 6.40 18.04
CA ASP A 409 -9.59 5.44 19.11
C ASP A 409 -8.11 5.00 19.10
N TRP A 410 -7.54 4.83 20.30
CA TRP A 410 -6.18 4.31 20.52
C TRP A 410 -6.12 2.81 20.18
N ARG A 411 -6.07 2.47 18.90
CA ARG A 411 -6.02 1.08 18.41
C ARG A 411 -4.60 0.49 18.54
N TYR A 412 -4.52 -0.70 19.11
CA TYR A 412 -3.34 -1.57 19.00
C TYR A 412 -3.56 -2.60 17.92
N ASP A 413 -2.53 -2.83 17.13
CA ASP A 413 -2.45 -3.93 16.18
C ASP A 413 -1.93 -5.21 16.86
N ILE A 414 -2.13 -6.36 16.24
CA ILE A 414 -1.87 -7.67 16.85
C ILE A 414 -0.93 -8.48 15.96
N LEU A 415 0.12 -9.01 16.60
CA LEU A 415 0.98 -10.06 16.08
C LEU A 415 0.53 -11.39 16.70
N VAL A 416 0.18 -12.35 15.84
CA VAL A 416 -0.20 -13.70 16.25
C VAL A 416 0.87 -14.68 15.81
N MET A 417 1.26 -15.61 16.67
CA MET A 417 2.29 -16.59 16.33
C MET A 417 1.86 -17.45 15.14
N LYS A 418 2.72 -17.60 14.13
CA LYS A 418 2.40 -18.29 12.86
C LYS A 418 2.06 -19.78 13.03
N THR A 419 2.72 -20.43 13.98
CA THR A 419 2.48 -21.81 14.38
C THR A 419 2.14 -21.82 15.87
N PRO A 420 0.89 -21.52 16.23
CA PRO A 420 0.48 -21.38 17.62
C PRO A 420 0.43 -22.73 18.33
N VAL A 421 0.74 -22.73 19.63
CA VAL A 421 0.49 -23.88 20.50
C VAL A 421 -0.94 -23.76 21.04
N SER A 422 -1.72 -24.83 20.96
CA SER A 422 -3.07 -24.86 21.52
C SER A 422 -3.04 -24.76 23.04
N ILE A 423 -3.88 -23.90 23.59
CA ILE A 423 -4.05 -23.68 25.04
C ILE A 423 -5.44 -24.08 25.51
N LYS A 424 -5.62 -24.21 26.82
CA LYS A 424 -6.95 -24.38 27.42
C LYS A 424 -7.83 -23.17 27.06
N CYS A 425 -9.02 -23.43 26.54
CA CYS A 425 -9.95 -22.39 26.13
C CYS A 425 -10.52 -21.66 27.36
N PRO A 426 -10.69 -20.33 27.30
CA PRO A 426 -11.27 -19.57 28.41
C PRO A 426 -12.78 -19.82 28.58
N VAL A 427 -13.44 -20.38 27.57
CA VAL A 427 -14.82 -20.83 27.64
C VAL A 427 -14.79 -22.31 27.31
N ALA A 428 -15.13 -23.16 28.29
CA ALA A 428 -15.28 -24.59 28.08
C ALA A 428 -16.57 -25.13 28.71
N GLY A 429 -17.03 -26.27 28.21
CA GLY A 429 -18.35 -26.82 28.49
C GLY A 429 -19.11 -27.15 27.21
N LYS A 430 -20.38 -27.53 27.35
CA LYS A 430 -21.27 -27.89 26.25
C LYS A 430 -22.47 -26.96 26.22
N PHE A 431 -22.62 -26.20 25.13
CA PHE A 431 -23.58 -25.11 25.02
C PHE A 431 -24.41 -25.20 23.75
N LYS A 432 -25.71 -24.96 23.88
CA LYS A 432 -26.60 -24.76 22.75
C LYS A 432 -26.61 -23.28 22.42
N PHE A 433 -26.54 -22.91 21.15
CA PHE A 433 -26.33 -21.50 20.79
C PHE A 433 -27.36 -20.95 19.80
N ILE A 434 -27.84 -19.74 20.05
CA ILE A 434 -28.62 -19.01 19.05
C ILE A 434 -27.67 -18.07 18.32
N GLN A 435 -27.61 -18.17 16.99
CA GLN A 435 -26.76 -17.33 16.16
C GLN A 435 -27.54 -16.20 15.50
N THR A 436 -26.96 -15.00 15.50
CA THR A 436 -27.47 -13.80 14.81
C THR A 436 -26.31 -13.07 14.14
N GLY A 437 -26.43 -12.66 12.88
CA GLY A 437 -25.26 -12.14 12.16
C GLY A 437 -25.47 -11.88 10.68
N ASP A 438 -24.48 -11.23 10.07
CA ASP A 438 -24.36 -11.08 8.62
C ASP A 438 -23.95 -12.42 7.95
N ILE A 439 -23.11 -13.21 8.61
CA ILE A 439 -22.65 -14.52 8.09
C ILE A 439 -22.72 -15.56 9.22
N LEU A 440 -23.71 -16.43 9.15
CA LEU A 440 -23.97 -17.48 10.13
C LEU A 440 -23.06 -18.70 9.91
N PHE A 441 -22.93 -19.53 10.95
CA PHE A 441 -22.39 -20.87 10.80
C PHE A 441 -23.39 -21.74 10.03
N GLU A 442 -22.88 -22.42 9.02
CA GLU A 442 -23.61 -23.35 8.17
C GLU A 442 -23.01 -24.74 8.31
N THR A 443 -23.82 -25.77 8.09
CA THR A 443 -23.35 -27.15 8.10
C THR A 443 -22.37 -27.38 6.96
N ARG A 444 -21.18 -27.89 7.28
CA ARG A 444 -20.14 -28.16 6.29
C ARG A 444 -19.42 -29.47 6.58
N ILE A 445 -19.11 -30.20 5.52
CA ILE A 445 -18.29 -31.40 5.63
C ILE A 445 -16.82 -30.98 5.55
N ARG A 446 -16.08 -31.26 6.62
CA ARG A 446 -14.64 -31.02 6.68
C ARG A 446 -13.91 -31.84 5.62
N GLY A 447 -13.02 -31.19 4.86
CA GLY A 447 -12.29 -31.83 3.76
C GLY A 447 -13.10 -32.07 2.48
N GLY A 448 -14.33 -31.58 2.37
CA GLY A 448 -15.14 -31.64 1.15
C GLY A 448 -16.13 -32.80 1.14
N VAL A 449 -15.89 -33.84 0.35
CA VAL A 449 -16.83 -34.97 0.22
C VAL A 449 -16.48 -36.04 1.26
N THR A 450 -17.47 -36.52 2.03
CA THR A 450 -17.25 -37.61 2.98
C THR A 450 -16.75 -38.87 2.28
N GLN A 451 -15.85 -39.63 2.91
CA GLN A 451 -15.35 -40.90 2.35
C GLN A 451 -16.45 -41.98 2.23
N MET A 452 -17.53 -41.83 2.98
CA MET A 452 -18.72 -42.70 2.95
C MET A 452 -19.99 -41.85 2.98
N PRO A 453 -21.06 -42.23 2.26
CA PRO A 453 -22.35 -41.55 2.36
C PRO A 453 -22.88 -41.65 3.78
N ARG A 454 -23.19 -40.51 4.40
CA ARG A 454 -23.78 -40.47 5.74
C ARG A 454 -25.15 -41.17 5.70
N PRO A 455 -25.43 -42.16 6.57
CA PRO A 455 -26.74 -42.78 6.62
C PRO A 455 -27.79 -41.73 7.00
N ASN A 456 -28.95 -41.75 6.35
CA ASN A 456 -30.05 -40.84 6.66
C ASN A 456 -30.74 -41.29 7.95
N THR A 457 -30.14 -40.94 9.09
CA THR A 457 -30.68 -41.20 10.42
C THR A 457 -31.75 -40.17 10.77
N TYR A 458 -32.95 -40.64 11.10
CA TYR A 458 -34.04 -39.77 11.52
C TYR A 458 -33.73 -39.14 12.89
N CYS A 459 -33.51 -37.83 12.91
CA CYS A 459 -33.37 -37.07 14.14
C CYS A 459 -34.71 -36.47 14.58
N LYS A 460 -35.06 -36.59 15.87
CA LYS A 460 -36.28 -36.01 16.44
C LYS A 460 -36.10 -34.53 16.81
N GLU A 461 -34.91 -34.17 17.27
CA GLU A 461 -34.59 -32.83 17.74
C GLU A 461 -33.16 -32.47 17.35
N ASN A 462 -33.06 -31.36 16.62
CA ASN A 462 -31.84 -30.78 16.12
C ASN A 462 -31.55 -29.49 16.89
N ILE A 463 -30.32 -29.32 17.35
CA ILE A 463 -29.86 -28.11 18.02
C ILE A 463 -28.50 -27.73 17.47
N SER A 464 -28.12 -26.47 17.63
CA SER A 464 -26.74 -26.02 17.46
C SER A 464 -25.90 -26.42 18.68
N ASP A 465 -24.71 -26.98 18.47
CA ASP A 465 -23.79 -27.37 19.54
C ASP A 465 -22.47 -26.60 19.47
N PHE A 466 -22.10 -26.00 20.59
CA PHE A 466 -20.78 -25.46 20.85
C PHE A 466 -20.19 -26.26 22.01
N SER A 467 -19.18 -27.07 21.73
CA SER A 467 -18.62 -28.00 22.70
C SER A 467 -17.11 -27.88 22.83
N VAL A 468 -16.64 -27.90 24.08
CA VAL A 468 -15.22 -27.88 24.45
C VAL A 468 -15.00 -28.96 25.51
N CYS A 469 -15.12 -30.20 25.08
CA CYS A 469 -15.16 -31.38 25.96
C CYS A 469 -13.91 -32.25 25.84
N ASP A 470 -12.87 -31.80 25.13
CA ASP A 470 -11.60 -32.51 25.08
C ASP A 470 -10.95 -32.56 26.48
N ARG A 471 -10.13 -33.59 26.76
CA ARG A 471 -9.50 -33.78 28.08
C ARG A 471 -8.70 -32.57 28.55
N ASP A 472 -8.06 -31.88 27.60
CA ASP A 472 -7.28 -30.67 27.85
C ASP A 472 -8.07 -29.38 27.59
N GLN A 473 -9.33 -29.48 27.14
CA GLN A 473 -10.23 -28.36 26.80
C GLN A 473 -9.60 -27.31 25.87
N ARG A 474 -8.85 -27.74 24.83
CA ARG A 474 -8.08 -26.84 23.95
C ARG A 474 -8.72 -26.57 22.58
N ILE A 475 -9.72 -27.36 22.24
CA ILE A 475 -10.36 -27.37 20.93
C ILE A 475 -11.83 -27.07 21.12
N ILE A 476 -12.32 -26.08 20.39
CA ILE A 476 -13.73 -25.76 20.28
C ILE A 476 -14.27 -26.49 19.05
N ALA A 477 -15.29 -27.32 19.27
CA ALA A 477 -16.10 -27.89 18.21
C ALA A 477 -17.39 -27.07 18.08
N ILE A 478 -17.72 -26.67 16.85
CA ILE A 478 -18.97 -25.97 16.53
C ILE A 478 -19.68 -26.81 15.48
N ASP A 479 -20.94 -27.12 15.77
CA ASP A 479 -21.88 -27.80 14.87
C ASP A 479 -23.14 -26.93 14.78
N ALA A 480 -23.49 -26.52 13.56
CA ALA A 480 -24.68 -25.70 13.35
C ALA A 480 -25.97 -26.52 13.49
N ASP A 481 -25.92 -27.83 13.23
CA ASP A 481 -27.06 -28.73 13.23
C ASP A 481 -26.71 -30.11 13.80
N TYR A 482 -26.62 -30.17 15.12
CA TYR A 482 -26.34 -31.37 15.89
C TYR A 482 -27.61 -32.14 16.28
N CYS A 483 -27.62 -33.44 16.01
CA CYS A 483 -28.71 -34.32 16.39
C CYS A 483 -28.62 -34.73 17.87
N VAL A 484 -29.57 -34.27 18.69
CA VAL A 484 -29.65 -34.56 20.14
C VAL A 484 -30.26 -35.94 20.41
N SER A 485 -30.92 -36.53 19.44
CA SER A 485 -31.73 -37.72 19.66
C SER A 485 -30.91 -38.93 20.12
N VAL A 486 -31.44 -39.66 21.09
CA VAL A 486 -30.87 -40.93 21.59
C VAL A 486 -31.73 -42.12 21.20
N ASP A 487 -31.11 -43.28 21.07
CA ASP A 487 -31.78 -44.56 20.90
C ASP A 487 -32.40 -45.05 22.22
N HIS A 488 -33.06 -46.21 22.19
CA HIS A 488 -33.67 -46.82 23.37
C HIS A 488 -32.64 -47.31 24.42
N PHE A 489 -31.35 -47.36 24.07
CA PHE A 489 -30.25 -47.66 24.97
C PHE A 489 -29.54 -46.39 25.48
N GLY A 490 -30.02 -45.19 25.14
CA GLY A 490 -29.42 -43.92 25.52
C GLY A 490 -28.18 -43.53 24.72
N ARG A 491 -27.87 -44.21 23.62
CA ARG A 491 -26.74 -43.89 22.73
C ARG A 491 -27.17 -42.84 21.71
N PRO A 492 -26.27 -41.94 21.26
CA PRO A 492 -26.60 -41.00 20.20
C PRO A 492 -27.00 -41.75 18.93
N VAL A 493 -28.11 -41.32 18.30
CA VAL A 493 -28.61 -41.91 17.05
C VAL A 493 -27.65 -41.62 15.90
N ASP A 494 -27.05 -40.43 15.89
CA ASP A 494 -26.03 -40.04 14.93
C ASP A 494 -24.63 -40.24 15.52
N ILE A 495 -23.98 -41.33 15.11
CA ILE A 495 -22.60 -41.67 15.50
C ILE A 495 -21.57 -41.26 14.44
N TYR A 496 -22.02 -40.73 13.29
CA TYR A 496 -21.17 -40.39 12.16
C TYR A 496 -21.06 -38.88 11.92
N SER A 497 -21.80 -38.07 12.67
CA SER A 497 -21.63 -36.61 12.62
C SER A 497 -20.24 -36.24 13.12
N GLU A 498 -19.55 -35.46 12.29
CA GLU A 498 -18.31 -34.78 12.64
C GLU A 498 -18.63 -33.29 12.75
N PRO A 499 -18.04 -32.57 13.71
CA PRO A 499 -18.31 -31.15 13.89
C PRO A 499 -17.90 -30.34 12.66
N ASP A 500 -18.70 -29.34 12.32
CA ASP A 500 -18.51 -28.49 11.14
C ASP A 500 -17.20 -27.71 11.21
N HIS A 501 -16.93 -27.10 12.37
CA HIS A 501 -15.74 -26.31 12.62
C HIS A 501 -14.98 -26.82 13.84
N MET A 502 -13.65 -26.87 13.71
CA MET A 502 -12.75 -27.14 14.83
C MET A 502 -11.76 -26.00 14.98
N LEU A 503 -11.87 -25.27 16.08
CA LEU A 503 -11.08 -24.09 16.37
C LEU A 503 -10.14 -24.38 17.55
N LYS A 504 -8.83 -24.20 17.36
CA LYS A 504 -7.84 -24.34 18.43
C LYS A 504 -7.72 -23.00 19.16
N CYS A 505 -7.83 -23.00 20.49
CA CYS A 505 -7.60 -21.78 21.29
C CYS A 505 -6.10 -21.46 21.34
N ILE A 506 -5.72 -20.21 21.08
CA ILE A 506 -4.29 -19.79 21.00
C ILE A 506 -3.90 -18.82 22.11
N GLY A 507 -4.81 -17.91 22.46
CA GLY A 507 -4.54 -16.86 23.42
C GLY A 507 -5.78 -16.05 23.72
N PHE A 508 -5.91 -15.63 24.97
CA PHE A 508 -6.98 -14.77 25.44
C PHE A 508 -6.43 -13.70 26.38
N TRP A 509 -7.13 -12.57 26.49
CA TRP A 509 -6.79 -11.50 27.44
C TRP A 509 -7.98 -10.57 27.65
N ARG A 510 -7.95 -9.84 28.77
CA ARG A 510 -8.91 -8.78 29.08
C ARG A 510 -8.32 -7.40 28.83
N GLU A 511 -9.09 -6.52 28.19
CA GLU A 511 -8.73 -5.12 28.00
C GLU A 511 -9.97 -4.23 27.92
N ASN A 512 -9.95 -3.08 28.60
CA ASN A 512 -11.08 -2.14 28.66
C ASN A 512 -12.42 -2.82 29.01
N LEU A 513 -12.38 -3.73 30.01
CA LEU A 513 -13.53 -4.54 30.46
C LEU A 513 -14.05 -5.57 29.45
N LYS A 514 -13.46 -5.67 28.25
CA LYS A 514 -13.79 -6.68 27.23
C LYS A 514 -12.80 -7.83 27.28
N SER A 515 -13.29 -9.05 27.12
CA SER A 515 -12.45 -10.25 27.04
C SER A 515 -12.33 -10.69 25.58
N TYR A 516 -11.09 -10.91 25.14
CA TYR A 516 -10.75 -11.27 23.78
C TYR A 516 -10.18 -12.68 23.74
N LEU A 517 -10.52 -13.44 22.71
CA LEU A 517 -9.99 -14.77 22.44
C LEU A 517 -9.58 -14.86 20.96
N ILE A 518 -8.41 -15.40 20.69
CA ILE A 518 -7.95 -15.71 19.33
C ILE A 518 -7.98 -17.23 19.14
N THR A 519 -8.62 -17.66 18.06
CA THR A 519 -8.69 -19.07 17.66
C THR A 519 -8.01 -19.31 16.32
N TYR A 520 -7.51 -20.52 16.13
CA TYR A 520 -6.88 -20.99 14.89
C TYR A 520 -7.70 -22.10 14.25
N GLU A 521 -8.09 -21.89 13.00
CA GLU A 521 -8.75 -22.87 12.15
C GLU A 521 -7.82 -23.26 11.01
N GLU A 522 -7.47 -24.54 10.94
CA GLU A 522 -6.47 -25.03 9.98
C GLU A 522 -7.04 -25.15 8.55
N GLU A 523 -8.35 -25.35 8.45
CA GLU A 523 -9.10 -25.63 7.22
C GLU A 523 -9.68 -24.37 6.56
N ASP A 524 -9.64 -23.20 7.22
CA ASP A 524 -10.13 -21.95 6.63
C ASP A 524 -9.17 -21.46 5.53
N ALA A 525 -9.72 -21.27 4.33
CA ALA A 525 -8.99 -20.84 3.14
C ALA A 525 -8.68 -19.34 3.15
N TYR A 526 -9.47 -18.52 3.84
CA TYR A 526 -9.33 -17.05 3.81
C TYR A 526 -8.41 -16.57 4.93
N SER A 527 -8.78 -16.85 6.17
CA SER A 527 -8.01 -16.42 7.34
C SER A 527 -8.02 -17.51 8.39
N LYS A 528 -6.86 -18.12 8.63
CA LYS A 528 -6.71 -19.17 9.64
C LYS A 528 -6.93 -18.70 11.08
N TYR A 529 -6.95 -17.39 11.31
CA TYR A 529 -7.12 -16.80 12.64
C TYR A 529 -8.44 -16.06 12.72
N ARG A 530 -9.13 -16.22 13.84
CA ARG A 530 -10.38 -15.55 14.14
C ARG A 530 -10.31 -14.93 15.52
N CYS A 531 -10.89 -13.75 15.68
CA CYS A 531 -10.96 -13.06 16.96
C CYS A 531 -12.39 -13.09 17.51
N TRP A 532 -12.48 -13.33 18.81
CA TRP A 532 -13.72 -13.45 19.55
C TRP A 532 -13.75 -12.42 20.66
N VAL A 533 -14.90 -11.81 20.88
CA VAL A 533 -15.19 -11.05 22.09
C VAL A 533 -16.20 -11.85 22.90
N TYR A 534 -15.90 -12.12 24.16
CA TYR A 534 -16.75 -12.98 24.99
C TYR A 534 -17.01 -12.37 26.37
N GLN A 535 -18.15 -12.73 26.95
CA GLN A 535 -18.54 -12.34 28.30
C GLN A 535 -19.52 -13.35 28.88
N ARG A 536 -19.39 -13.62 30.18
CA ARG A 536 -20.39 -14.39 30.92
C ARG A 536 -21.58 -13.49 31.28
N ALA A 537 -22.78 -13.89 30.87
CA ALA A 537 -24.02 -13.18 31.19
C ALA A 537 -24.63 -13.70 32.49
N ASP A 538 -24.74 -15.03 32.63
CA ASP A 538 -25.26 -15.72 33.81
C ASP A 538 -24.34 -16.90 34.18
N LEU A 539 -24.69 -17.65 35.24
CA LEU A 539 -23.94 -18.85 35.61
C LEU A 539 -23.85 -19.84 34.44
N ASN A 540 -24.94 -20.06 33.71
CA ASN A 540 -25.04 -21.09 32.67
C ASN A 540 -25.19 -20.48 31.26
N ARG A 541 -24.86 -19.19 31.09
CA ARG A 541 -25.06 -18.45 29.84
C ARG A 541 -23.86 -17.58 29.49
N VAL A 542 -23.36 -17.74 28.27
CA VAL A 542 -22.18 -17.03 27.75
C VAL A 542 -22.52 -16.38 26.41
N LEU A 543 -22.12 -15.12 26.24
CA LEU A 543 -22.30 -14.36 25.01
C LEU A 543 -20.95 -14.22 24.31
N MET A 544 -20.92 -14.47 23.00
CA MET A 544 -19.70 -14.38 22.20
C MET A 544 -19.99 -13.75 20.83
N SER A 545 -19.08 -12.92 20.32
CA SER A 545 -19.13 -12.46 18.93
C SER A 545 -17.84 -12.77 18.19
N LEU A 546 -17.97 -13.24 16.96
CA LEU A 546 -16.88 -13.58 16.05
C LEU A 546 -16.57 -12.38 15.15
N SER A 547 -15.30 -12.07 14.94
CA SER A 547 -14.85 -11.05 13.99
C SER A 547 -14.79 -11.56 12.55
N VAL A 548 -14.90 -10.64 11.58
CA VAL A 548 -14.80 -10.95 10.14
C VAL A 548 -13.40 -11.45 9.74
N GLY A 549 -12.34 -11.09 10.48
CA GLY A 549 -10.97 -11.52 10.20
C GLY A 549 -10.16 -11.83 11.45
N ALA A 550 -8.83 -11.83 11.32
CA ALA A 550 -7.89 -12.20 12.38
C ALA A 550 -7.72 -11.18 13.53
N PHE A 551 -8.39 -10.02 13.46
CA PHE A 551 -8.32 -8.98 14.49
C PHE A 551 -9.72 -8.61 14.99
N CYS A 552 -9.84 -8.30 16.28
CA CYS A 552 -11.06 -7.74 16.84
C CYS A 552 -11.10 -6.23 16.58
N HIS A 553 -12.25 -5.75 16.11
CA HIS A 553 -12.46 -4.33 15.90
C HIS A 553 -12.76 -3.62 17.24
N VAL A 554 -12.44 -2.33 17.36
CA VAL A 554 -12.61 -1.58 18.63
C VAL A 554 -14.10 -1.47 19.01
N LYS A 555 -14.96 -1.32 18.00
CA LYS A 555 -16.42 -1.23 18.15
C LYS A 555 -17.11 -2.58 18.37
N GLN A 556 -16.38 -3.69 18.25
CA GLN A 556 -16.96 -5.01 18.43
C GLN A 556 -17.27 -5.23 19.92
N ASP A 557 -18.49 -5.70 20.18
CA ASP A 557 -19.00 -6.13 21.48
C ASP A 557 -19.54 -7.55 21.38
N VAL A 558 -19.90 -8.16 22.53
CA VAL A 558 -20.40 -9.55 22.59
C VAL A 558 -21.73 -9.76 21.85
N VAL A 559 -22.49 -8.70 21.60
CA VAL A 559 -23.75 -8.70 20.86
C VAL A 559 -23.61 -8.17 19.43
N SER A 560 -22.39 -7.84 18.99
CA SER A 560 -22.17 -7.29 17.64
C SER A 560 -22.43 -8.36 16.59
N ILE A 561 -23.30 -8.02 15.64
CA ILE A 561 -23.77 -8.94 14.58
C ILE A 561 -23.32 -8.54 13.17
N SER A 562 -22.90 -7.29 12.97
CA SER A 562 -22.65 -6.74 11.63
C SER A 562 -21.18 -6.44 11.35
N SER A 563 -20.80 -6.63 10.08
CA SER A 563 -19.51 -6.27 9.51
C SER A 563 -19.14 -4.80 9.69
N ARG A 564 -20.13 -3.90 9.83
CA ARG A 564 -19.92 -2.47 10.13
C ARG A 564 -19.29 -2.24 11.50
N GLU A 565 -19.60 -3.11 12.46
CA GLU A 565 -19.03 -3.08 13.80
C GLU A 565 -17.72 -3.89 13.87
N GLY A 566 -17.43 -4.67 12.82
CA GLY A 566 -16.29 -5.58 12.70
C GLY A 566 -16.59 -7.02 13.12
N ALA A 567 -17.86 -7.33 13.40
CA ALA A 567 -18.32 -8.67 13.74
C ALA A 567 -18.94 -9.37 12.53
N GLN A 568 -18.99 -10.69 12.59
CA GLN A 568 -19.58 -11.57 11.59
C GLN A 568 -20.86 -12.21 12.11
N VAL A 569 -20.80 -12.75 13.33
CA VAL A 569 -21.89 -13.45 14.00
C VAL A 569 -21.76 -13.29 15.51
N ALA A 570 -22.87 -13.15 16.21
CA ALA A 570 -22.99 -13.25 17.66
C ALA A 570 -23.70 -14.56 18.04
N LEU A 571 -23.19 -15.20 19.08
CA LEU A 571 -23.67 -16.44 19.66
C LEU A 571 -24.19 -16.15 21.08
N ASP A 572 -25.44 -16.50 21.31
CA ASP A 572 -26.04 -16.54 22.65
C ASP A 572 -26.09 -18.00 23.10
N MET A 573 -25.17 -18.37 24.00
CA MET A 573 -24.88 -19.76 24.35
C MET A 573 -25.43 -20.08 25.74
N VAL A 574 -26.20 -21.15 25.85
CA VAL A 574 -26.77 -21.65 27.09
C VAL A 574 -26.28 -23.07 27.32
N GLU A 575 -25.79 -23.35 28.52
CA GLU A 575 -25.29 -24.68 28.89
C GLU A 575 -26.39 -25.74 28.75
N TYR A 576 -26.03 -26.90 28.19
CA TYR A 576 -26.90 -28.07 28.12
C TYR A 576 -26.09 -29.36 28.31
N GLU A 577 -25.46 -29.51 29.46
CA GLU A 577 -24.82 -30.79 29.81
C GLU A 577 -25.88 -31.84 30.19
N ARG A 578 -25.74 -33.07 29.68
CA ARG A 578 -26.53 -34.22 30.13
C ARG A 578 -25.84 -34.88 31.31
N GLU A 579 -26.60 -35.63 32.12
CA GLU A 579 -26.06 -36.34 33.29
C GLU A 579 -24.92 -37.33 32.98
N HIS A 580 -24.75 -37.74 31.71
CA HIS A 580 -23.68 -38.64 31.26
C HIS A 580 -22.69 -38.00 30.27
N ASP A 581 -22.83 -36.71 29.97
CA ASP A 581 -21.84 -35.99 29.18
C ASP A 581 -20.74 -35.54 30.16
N ASP A 582 -19.51 -36.05 30.02
CA ASP A 582 -18.37 -35.62 30.85
C ASP A 582 -17.74 -34.34 30.25
N CYS A 583 -18.35 -33.17 30.47
CA CYS A 583 -17.89 -31.90 29.88
C CYS A 583 -17.98 -30.71 30.86
N PRO A 584 -17.07 -30.66 31.86
CA PRO A 584 -17.15 -29.68 32.93
C PRO A 584 -17.03 -28.25 32.43
N MET A 585 -17.94 -27.41 32.88
CA MET A 585 -17.95 -26.00 32.49
C MET A 585 -16.78 -25.24 33.11
N TYR A 586 -16.10 -24.43 32.29
CA TYR A 586 -14.97 -23.60 32.71
C TYR A 586 -15.08 -22.20 32.08
N PHE A 587 -14.81 -21.18 32.87
CA PHE A 587 -14.83 -19.79 32.42
C PHE A 587 -13.68 -18.99 33.02
N ASP A 588 -12.88 -18.36 32.17
CA ASP A 588 -11.83 -17.40 32.51
C ASP A 588 -12.09 -16.09 31.77
N ASP A 589 -12.02 -14.96 32.46
CA ASP A 589 -12.26 -13.66 31.86
C ASP A 589 -11.00 -13.04 31.21
N GLY A 590 -9.83 -13.66 31.37
CA GLY A 590 -8.56 -13.22 30.81
C GLY A 590 -7.87 -12.09 31.56
N THR A 591 -8.23 -11.85 32.83
CA THR A 591 -7.57 -10.83 33.66
C THR A 591 -6.10 -11.12 33.90
N ASP A 592 -5.75 -12.39 34.16
CA ASP A 592 -4.36 -12.86 34.23
C ASP A 592 -4.16 -14.10 33.33
N PRO A 593 -3.74 -13.91 32.07
CA PRO A 593 -3.54 -15.01 31.13
C PRO A 593 -2.34 -15.92 31.44
N TYR A 594 -1.49 -15.53 32.40
CA TYR A 594 -0.31 -16.31 32.78
C TYR A 594 -0.52 -17.12 34.07
N ALA A 595 -1.66 -16.94 34.74
CA ALA A 595 -1.99 -17.70 35.93
C ALA A 595 -2.08 -19.19 35.56
N GLN A 596 -1.39 -20.03 36.34
CA GLN A 596 -1.58 -21.47 36.22
C GLN A 596 -2.99 -21.82 36.72
N ILE A 597 -3.81 -22.31 35.81
CA ILE A 597 -5.19 -22.71 36.09
C ILE A 597 -5.10 -23.96 36.97
N SER A 598 -5.27 -23.79 38.28
CA SER A 598 -5.58 -24.93 39.14
C SER A 598 -6.97 -25.42 38.73
N ASP A 599 -7.10 -26.68 38.36
CA ASP A 599 -8.43 -27.29 38.16
C ASP A 599 -9.24 -27.06 39.43
N GLN A 600 -10.18 -26.11 39.38
CA GLN A 600 -11.04 -25.78 40.50
C GLN A 600 -12.06 -26.89 40.63
N ALA A 601 -11.66 -28.02 41.21
CA ALA A 601 -12.61 -28.85 41.92
C ALA A 601 -13.18 -27.97 43.03
N ALA A 602 -14.46 -27.60 42.91
CA ALA A 602 -15.19 -27.03 44.03
C ALA A 602 -15.25 -28.10 45.12
N ILE A 603 -14.25 -28.13 45.99
CA ILE A 603 -14.32 -28.90 47.23
C ILE A 603 -15.35 -28.16 48.08
N PHE A 604 -16.61 -28.59 47.99
CA PHE A 604 -17.60 -28.26 49.00
C PHE A 604 -17.13 -28.88 50.31
N ASN A 605 -16.32 -28.14 51.06
CA ASN A 605 -16.12 -28.45 52.46
C ASN A 605 -17.48 -28.34 53.11
N SER A 606 -18.10 -29.49 53.41
CA SER A 606 -19.25 -29.56 54.30
C SER A 606 -18.78 -29.12 55.69
N ALA A 607 -18.72 -27.81 55.89
CA ALA A 607 -18.49 -27.22 57.20
C ALA A 607 -19.79 -27.34 58.02
N THR A 608 -20.16 -28.57 58.36
CA THR A 608 -20.80 -28.85 59.64
C THR A 608 -19.75 -29.48 60.55
N ASP A 609 -18.63 -28.78 60.70
CA ASP A 609 -17.70 -29.01 61.79
C ASP A 609 -18.33 -28.35 63.04
N VAL A 610 -19.38 -29.00 63.56
CA VAL A 610 -19.96 -28.65 64.85
C VAL A 610 -18.89 -28.98 65.88
N ARG A 611 -18.03 -28.01 66.18
CA ARG A 611 -17.21 -28.01 67.39
C ARG A 611 -18.16 -27.95 68.58
N ILE A 612 -18.63 -29.11 69.02
CA ILE A 612 -19.21 -29.27 70.35
C ILE A 612 -18.06 -28.96 71.31
N GLY A 613 -18.02 -27.73 71.81
CA GLY A 613 -17.09 -27.34 72.85
C GLY A 613 -17.26 -28.30 74.03
N ALA A 614 -16.18 -28.99 74.39
CA ALA A 614 -16.11 -29.91 75.52
C ALA A 614 -16.57 -29.27 76.86
N SER A 615 -16.71 -27.94 76.91
CA SER A 615 -17.28 -27.17 78.01
C SER A 615 -18.78 -27.37 78.22
N LEU A 616 -19.57 -27.75 77.20
CA LEU A 616 -21.03 -27.94 77.33
C LEU A 616 -21.41 -29.34 77.86
N LEU A 617 -20.57 -30.35 77.61
CA LEU A 617 -20.76 -31.70 78.16
C LEU A 617 -20.45 -31.78 79.66
N ILE A 618 -19.53 -30.94 80.16
CA ILE A 618 -19.18 -30.88 81.59
C ILE A 618 -20.28 -30.18 82.42
N VAL A 619 -20.96 -29.19 81.85
CA VAL A 619 -22.08 -28.51 82.52
C VAL A 619 -23.32 -29.43 82.62
N MET A 620 -23.60 -30.24 81.59
CA MET A 620 -24.69 -31.24 81.66
C MET A 620 -24.38 -32.39 82.64
N PHE A 621 -23.13 -32.86 82.72
CA PHE A 621 -22.77 -33.92 83.67
C PHE A 621 -22.81 -33.44 85.13
N THR A 622 -22.42 -32.18 85.40
CA THR A 622 -22.50 -31.60 86.75
C THR A 622 -23.94 -31.32 87.17
N PHE A 623 -24.83 -30.93 86.24
CA PHE A 623 -26.25 -30.73 86.53
C PHE A 623 -26.99 -32.05 86.83
N VAL A 624 -26.66 -33.13 86.12
CA VAL A 624 -27.22 -34.48 86.37
C VAL A 624 -26.68 -35.09 87.68
N LEU A 625 -25.43 -34.81 88.05
CA LEU A 625 -24.88 -35.21 89.36
C LEU A 625 -25.46 -34.39 90.53
N SER A 626 -25.81 -33.12 90.34
CA SER A 626 -26.51 -32.33 91.37
C SER A 626 -27.97 -32.73 91.57
N LEU A 627 -28.65 -33.22 90.51
CA LEU A 627 -30.04 -33.72 90.62
C LEU A 627 -30.14 -35.10 91.30
N ARG A 628 -29.05 -35.89 91.32
CA ARG A 628 -28.99 -37.16 92.09
C ARG A 628 -28.73 -36.98 93.59
N ARG A 629 -28.37 -35.79 94.07
CA ARG A 629 -28.11 -35.52 95.51
C ARG A 629 -29.31 -34.93 96.27
N LEU A 630 -30.48 -34.79 95.62
CA LEU A 630 -31.73 -34.28 96.23
C LEU A 630 -32.82 -35.36 96.41
N ARG A 631 -32.42 -36.63 96.46
CA ARG A 631 -33.24 -37.72 97.03
C ARG A 631 -32.40 -38.50 98.05
N PHE A 632 -32.24 -37.89 99.22
CA PHE A 632 -32.25 -38.53 100.54
C PHE A 632 -32.74 -37.49 101.55
#